data_AF-A0A1I2XEB7-F1
#
_entry.id   AF-A0A1I2XEB7-F1
#
_cell.length_a   1.000
_cell.length_b   1.000
_cell.length_c   1.000
_cell.angle_alpha   90.00
_cell.angle_beta   90.00
_cell.angle_gamma   90.00
#
_symmetry.space_group_name_H-M   'P 1'
#
loop_
_entity.id
_entity.type
_entity.pdbx_description
1 polymer ?
#
loop_
_entity_poly.entity_id
_entity_poly.type
_entity_poly.pdbx_seq_one_letter_code
_entity_poly.pdbx_strand_id
1 'polypeptide(L)'
;MERQIHLMLNDDQELKPRITVFGVGGAGGNAVNNMIDKQLEGVEFVVANTDAQALQSSKADSRIQIGPKVTEGLGAGAKPSIGAKAAEETIEDIVDHLMGAHMCFITAGMGGGTGTGAAPIIAQAAREMGILTVGVVTKPFQFEGTKRMRQAAEGVEALQKVVDTLIIIPNQNLFRLANEKTTFTEAFAMADDVLYQGVKGVTDLMVRPGLINLDFADVRAVMDEMGKAMMGTGEASGENRAVQAAEKAIANPLLDEISLNGAKGVLINITGGYDLTLFEMDEAAEKIREKVDPDANIIVGSTLDPSMEGTIRVSVVATGIDASAAELPAPRRGMKEPLTQNPAVAHKAVEEDLPPPRRVAPAVEAAPVARVQPAVPAARYEEEDMPRPAYQPDLRQAAAPAAPARDPLNGDAGGFVAPSRGQQAPAGTPSDAVMQRLAAAVQKAPERQAAAAAAQGRPAGQPQPAEAPRGPGRMAGLSRMLERISGHGEQAEKPAPSTIAERVSERVQARRSGGFDAGFDDLASPDRTGDNVEIPAFLRRQAN
;
A
#
# COMPACT_ATOMS: atom_id res chain seq x y z
N MET A 1 -36.29 -25.81 -40.77
CA MET A 1 -35.04 -26.04 -39.99
C MET A 1 -34.32 -24.72 -39.90
N GLU A 2 -34.71 -23.90 -38.93
CA GLU A 2 -34.06 -22.63 -38.62
C GLU A 2 -32.79 -22.93 -37.83
N ARG A 3 -31.63 -22.50 -38.35
CA ARG A 3 -30.38 -22.53 -37.58
C ARG A 3 -30.41 -21.36 -36.62
N GLN A 4 -30.67 -21.65 -35.34
CA GLN A 4 -30.36 -20.74 -34.24
C GLN A 4 -28.86 -20.44 -34.29
N ILE A 5 -28.54 -19.18 -34.59
CA ILE A 5 -27.20 -18.63 -34.39
C ILE A 5 -27.08 -18.48 -32.87
N HIS A 6 -26.32 -19.37 -32.25
CA HIS A 6 -25.94 -19.28 -30.85
C HIS A 6 -24.97 -18.10 -30.73
N LEU A 7 -25.51 -16.89 -30.62
CA LEU A 7 -24.77 -15.73 -30.18
C LEU A 7 -24.40 -16.04 -28.73
N MET A 8 -23.17 -16.51 -28.50
CA MET A 8 -22.57 -16.45 -27.18
C MET A 8 -22.49 -14.97 -26.85
N LEU A 9 -23.53 -14.47 -26.17
CA LEU A 9 -23.41 -13.32 -25.31
C LEU A 9 -22.18 -13.62 -24.46
N ASN A 10 -21.11 -12.87 -24.70
CA ASN A 10 -20.09 -12.69 -23.69
C ASN A 10 -20.89 -12.32 -22.44
N ASP A 11 -20.79 -13.14 -21.40
CA ASP A 11 -21.39 -12.83 -20.11
C ASP A 11 -21.15 -11.35 -19.83
N ASP A 12 -22.19 -10.66 -19.38
CA ASP A 12 -22.15 -9.32 -18.81
C ASP A 12 -21.26 -9.34 -17.56
N GLN A 13 -19.97 -9.69 -17.71
CA GLN A 13 -18.89 -9.36 -16.80
C GLN A 13 -18.92 -7.85 -16.75
N GLU A 14 -19.65 -7.32 -15.77
CA GLU A 14 -19.80 -5.90 -15.51
C GLU A 14 -18.46 -5.23 -15.78
N LEU A 15 -18.48 -4.15 -16.58
CA LEU A 15 -17.33 -3.32 -16.96
C LEU A 15 -16.68 -2.60 -15.76
N LYS A 16 -16.71 -3.20 -14.57
CA LYS A 16 -16.10 -2.71 -13.35
C LYS A 16 -14.59 -3.03 -13.38
N PRO A 17 -13.74 -2.06 -13.04
CA PRO A 17 -12.31 -2.29 -12.94
C PRO A 17 -12.04 -3.34 -11.86
N ARG A 18 -11.35 -4.41 -12.22
CA ARG A 18 -10.84 -5.40 -11.26
C ARG A 18 -9.70 -4.79 -10.44
N ILE A 19 -9.93 -4.63 -9.13
CA ILE A 19 -8.97 -4.06 -8.18
C ILE A 19 -8.49 -5.18 -7.25
N THR A 20 -7.18 -5.32 -7.08
CA THR A 20 -6.58 -6.32 -6.19
C THR A 20 -5.77 -5.64 -5.09
N VAL A 21 -5.88 -6.13 -3.85
CA VAL A 21 -5.12 -5.66 -2.69
C VAL A 21 -4.18 -6.77 -2.24
N PHE A 22 -2.88 -6.56 -2.44
CA PHE A 22 -1.81 -7.44 -2.01
C PHE A 22 -1.27 -7.04 -0.63
N GLY A 23 -1.57 -7.83 0.39
CA GLY A 23 -0.96 -7.73 1.72
C GLY A 23 0.34 -8.49 1.79
N VAL A 24 1.47 -7.78 1.94
CA VAL A 24 2.81 -8.38 1.92
C VAL A 24 3.43 -8.41 3.31
N GLY A 25 3.81 -9.61 3.75
CA GLY A 25 4.38 -9.85 5.08
C GLY A 25 3.36 -9.75 6.21
N GLY A 26 3.84 -9.73 7.46
CA GLY A 26 2.97 -9.73 8.65
C GLY A 26 2.05 -8.51 8.76
N ALA A 27 2.61 -7.30 8.67
CA ALA A 27 1.81 -6.07 8.75
C ALA A 27 0.85 -5.91 7.57
N GLY A 28 1.26 -6.27 6.35
CA GLY A 28 0.36 -6.26 5.19
C GLY A 28 -0.79 -7.26 5.34
N GLY A 29 -0.50 -8.46 5.85
CA GLY A 29 -1.53 -9.47 6.16
C GLY A 29 -2.50 -9.01 7.25
N ASN A 30 -2.00 -8.35 8.30
CA ASN A 30 -2.86 -7.76 9.35
C ASN A 30 -3.76 -6.66 8.79
N ALA A 31 -3.21 -5.75 7.97
CA ALA A 31 -3.97 -4.71 7.31
C ALA A 31 -5.07 -5.30 6.40
N VAL A 32 -4.77 -6.35 5.63
CA VAL A 32 -5.78 -7.06 4.81
C VAL A 32 -6.85 -7.70 5.69
N ASN A 33 -6.49 -8.38 6.78
CA ASN A 33 -7.47 -8.93 7.71
C ASN A 33 -8.38 -7.83 8.28
N ASN A 34 -7.83 -6.66 8.63
CA ASN A 34 -8.60 -5.51 9.07
C ASN A 34 -9.53 -4.97 7.97
N MET A 35 -9.07 -4.90 6.71
CA MET A 35 -9.91 -4.50 5.57
C MET A 35 -11.09 -5.45 5.35
N ILE A 36 -10.86 -6.76 5.48
CA ILE A 36 -11.91 -7.80 5.40
C ILE A 36 -12.91 -7.65 6.56
N ASP A 37 -12.41 -7.46 7.79
CA ASP A 37 -13.26 -7.29 8.96
C ASP A 37 -14.12 -6.01 8.89
N LYS A 38 -13.61 -4.97 8.23
CA LYS A 38 -14.33 -3.73 7.94
C LYS A 38 -15.18 -3.79 6.67
N GLN A 39 -15.28 -4.95 6.03
CA GLN A 39 -16.13 -5.20 4.88
C GLN A 39 -15.84 -4.24 3.71
N LEU A 40 -14.56 -4.06 3.37
CA LEU A 40 -14.18 -3.31 2.17
C LEU A 40 -14.65 -4.06 0.91
N GLU A 41 -15.48 -3.41 0.10
CA GLU A 41 -16.13 -4.00 -1.07
C GLU A 41 -15.38 -3.72 -2.38
N GLY A 42 -15.63 -4.57 -3.40
CA GLY A 42 -15.13 -4.37 -4.76
C GLY A 42 -13.62 -4.54 -4.95
N VAL A 43 -12.96 -5.19 -4.00
CA VAL A 43 -11.55 -5.54 -4.08
C VAL A 43 -11.33 -7.04 -3.85
N GLU A 44 -10.35 -7.59 -4.53
CA GLU A 44 -9.88 -8.96 -4.29
C GLU A 44 -8.67 -8.94 -3.37
N PHE A 45 -8.72 -9.71 -2.28
CA PHE A 45 -7.63 -9.76 -1.31
C PHE A 45 -6.68 -10.91 -1.60
N VAL A 46 -5.38 -10.59 -1.66
CA VAL A 46 -4.29 -11.56 -1.78
C VAL A 46 -3.28 -11.30 -0.67
N VAL A 47 -2.90 -12.33 0.10
CA VAL A 47 -1.85 -12.19 1.12
C VAL A 47 -0.63 -13.01 0.73
N ALA A 48 0.52 -12.35 0.67
CA ALA A 48 1.81 -12.96 0.36
C ALA A 48 2.75 -12.88 1.57
N ASN A 49 3.18 -14.03 2.10
CA ASN A 49 4.09 -14.06 3.24
C ASN A 49 5.08 -15.23 3.19
N THR A 50 6.24 -15.05 3.81
CA THR A 50 7.26 -16.11 3.96
C THR A 50 7.03 -16.98 5.20
N ASP A 51 6.21 -16.50 6.13
CA ASP A 51 5.83 -17.19 7.37
C ASP A 51 4.51 -17.95 7.14
N ALA A 52 4.59 -19.28 7.23
CA ALA A 52 3.44 -20.16 7.02
C ALA A 52 2.39 -20.06 8.14
N GLN A 53 2.80 -19.78 9.38
CA GLN A 53 1.87 -19.63 10.50
C GLN A 53 1.02 -18.38 10.33
N ALA A 54 1.65 -17.27 9.95
CA ALA A 54 0.93 -16.03 9.66
C ALA A 54 -0.09 -16.21 8.51
N LEU A 55 0.24 -16.98 7.47
CA LEU A 55 -0.70 -17.27 6.37
C LEU A 55 -1.91 -18.09 6.80
N GLN A 56 -1.74 -19.05 7.72
CA GLN A 56 -2.85 -19.85 8.24
C GLN A 56 -3.88 -18.99 8.98
N SER A 57 -3.42 -17.92 9.65
CA SER A 57 -4.30 -16.94 10.30
C SER A 57 -4.91 -15.88 9.37
N SER A 58 -4.56 -15.88 8.07
CA SER A 58 -5.11 -14.91 7.12
C SER A 58 -6.56 -15.25 6.76
N LYS A 59 -7.40 -14.21 6.72
CA LYS A 59 -8.81 -14.25 6.32
C LYS A 59 -9.01 -14.08 4.81
N ALA A 60 -7.94 -13.80 4.06
CA ALA A 60 -8.01 -13.62 2.62
C ALA A 60 -8.24 -14.95 1.90
N ASP A 61 -9.08 -14.93 0.86
CA ASP A 61 -9.37 -16.10 0.05
C ASP A 61 -8.11 -16.60 -0.68
N SER A 62 -7.30 -15.67 -1.18
CA SER A 62 -6.06 -15.96 -1.89
C SER A 62 -4.84 -15.76 -1.00
N ARG A 63 -4.04 -16.82 -0.84
CA ARG A 63 -2.85 -16.85 0.01
C ARG A 63 -1.67 -17.42 -0.75
N ILE A 64 -0.55 -16.71 -0.72
CA ILE A 64 0.69 -17.09 -1.41
C ILE A 64 1.79 -17.25 -0.36
N GLN A 65 2.29 -18.47 -0.19
CA GLN A 65 3.50 -18.71 0.57
C GLN A 65 4.71 -18.46 -0.33
N ILE A 66 5.38 -17.32 -0.11
CA ILE A 66 6.55 -16.94 -0.90
C ILE A 66 7.84 -17.52 -0.31
N GLY A 67 8.73 -17.99 -1.19
CA GLY A 67 10.04 -18.56 -0.84
C GLY A 67 10.03 -19.81 0.04
N PRO A 68 9.18 -20.82 -0.21
CA PRO A 68 9.14 -22.02 0.63
C PRO A 68 10.49 -22.76 0.70
N LYS A 69 11.34 -22.66 -0.33
CA LYS A 69 12.68 -23.28 -0.29
C LYS A 69 13.70 -22.42 0.45
N VAL A 70 13.63 -21.09 0.31
CA VAL A 70 14.59 -20.17 0.95
C VAL A 70 14.33 -20.00 2.44
N THR A 71 13.08 -20.04 2.89
CA THR A 71 12.71 -19.75 4.29
C THR A 71 12.19 -20.97 5.05
N GLU A 72 11.89 -22.07 4.37
CA GLU A 72 11.26 -23.27 4.94
C GLU A 72 9.95 -22.95 5.69
N GLY A 73 9.29 -21.83 5.32
CA GLY A 73 8.07 -21.36 5.97
C GLY A 73 8.27 -20.64 7.32
N LEU A 74 9.51 -20.36 7.72
CA LEU A 74 9.86 -19.76 9.02
C LEU A 74 10.01 -18.23 8.98
N GLY A 75 9.72 -17.62 7.83
CA GLY A 75 9.83 -16.17 7.65
C GLY A 75 11.24 -15.68 7.26
N ALA A 76 11.33 -14.40 6.87
CA ALA A 76 12.56 -13.79 6.37
C ALA A 76 13.55 -13.31 7.46
N GLY A 77 13.26 -13.52 8.75
CA GLY A 77 14.17 -13.18 9.85
C GLY A 77 14.65 -11.71 9.89
N ALA A 78 13.77 -10.75 9.57
CA ALA A 78 14.07 -9.32 9.45
C ALA A 78 15.20 -8.95 8.45
N LYS A 79 15.43 -9.81 7.45
CA LYS A 79 16.39 -9.58 6.35
C LYS A 79 15.64 -9.29 5.04
N PRO A 80 15.64 -8.04 4.54
CA PRO A 80 14.99 -7.68 3.28
C PRO A 80 15.49 -8.51 2.08
N SER A 81 16.78 -8.84 2.02
CA SER A 81 17.35 -9.66 0.95
C SER A 81 16.77 -11.07 0.88
N ILE A 82 16.32 -11.64 2.01
CA ILE A 82 15.63 -12.94 2.03
C ILE A 82 14.20 -12.77 1.51
N GLY A 83 13.51 -11.69 1.91
CA GLY A 83 12.17 -11.37 1.41
C GLY A 83 12.15 -11.17 -0.11
N ALA A 84 13.14 -10.47 -0.66
CA ALA A 84 13.28 -10.28 -2.11
C ALA A 84 13.49 -11.61 -2.84
N LYS A 85 14.46 -12.42 -2.41
CA LYS A 85 14.71 -13.76 -2.99
C LYS A 85 13.50 -14.69 -2.91
N ALA A 86 12.75 -14.61 -1.81
CA ALA A 86 11.53 -15.38 -1.63
C ALA A 86 10.44 -14.98 -2.64
N ALA A 87 10.29 -13.68 -2.92
CA ALA A 87 9.36 -13.20 -3.94
C ALA A 87 9.81 -13.57 -5.36
N GLU A 88 11.11 -13.46 -5.66
CA GLU A 88 11.69 -13.89 -6.94
C GLU A 88 11.49 -15.39 -7.19
N GLU A 89 11.65 -16.23 -6.16
CA GLU A 89 11.42 -17.68 -6.25
C GLU A 89 9.97 -18.01 -6.63
N THR A 90 9.00 -17.23 -6.16
CA THR A 90 7.57 -17.47 -6.27
C THR A 90 6.89 -16.48 -7.24
N ILE A 91 7.66 -15.92 -8.18
CA ILE A 91 7.17 -14.86 -9.07
C ILE A 91 6.06 -15.32 -10.01
N GLU A 92 6.09 -16.58 -10.46
CA GLU A 92 5.08 -17.14 -11.35
C GLU A 92 3.69 -17.14 -10.66
N ASP A 93 3.62 -17.57 -9.40
CA ASP A 93 2.37 -17.59 -8.63
C ASP A 93 1.86 -16.18 -8.34
N ILE A 94 2.77 -15.22 -8.08
CA ILE A 94 2.42 -13.80 -7.89
C ILE A 94 1.79 -13.23 -9.17
N VAL A 95 2.42 -13.47 -10.33
CA VAL A 95 1.92 -13.02 -11.63
C VAL A 95 0.55 -13.62 -11.93
N ASP A 96 0.34 -14.91 -11.61
CA ASP A 96 -0.94 -15.58 -11.83
C ASP A 96 -2.11 -14.90 -11.09
N HIS A 97 -1.87 -14.34 -9.90
CA HIS A 97 -2.87 -13.58 -9.14
C HIS A 97 -3.04 -12.14 -9.64
N LEU A 98 -2.00 -11.54 -10.23
CA LEU A 98 -2.05 -10.21 -10.83
C LEU A 98 -2.75 -10.19 -12.21
N MET A 99 -2.78 -11.32 -12.91
CA MET A 99 -3.35 -11.42 -14.26
C MET A 99 -4.80 -10.93 -14.31
N GLY A 100 -5.06 -9.89 -15.11
CA GLY A 100 -6.40 -9.34 -15.32
C GLY A 100 -6.83 -8.27 -14.31
N ALA A 101 -5.97 -7.91 -13.35
CA ALA A 101 -6.20 -6.73 -12.51
C ALA A 101 -5.93 -5.45 -13.32
N HIS A 102 -6.75 -4.43 -13.12
CA HIS A 102 -6.55 -3.11 -13.72
C HIS A 102 -5.76 -2.20 -12.79
N MET A 103 -5.92 -2.42 -11.48
CA MET A 103 -5.28 -1.69 -10.41
C MET A 103 -4.87 -2.65 -9.29
N CYS A 104 -3.69 -2.43 -8.71
CA CYS A 104 -3.14 -3.22 -7.63
C CYS A 104 -2.68 -2.30 -6.49
N PHE A 105 -3.25 -2.49 -5.30
CA PHE A 105 -2.74 -1.91 -4.07
C PHE A 105 -1.76 -2.86 -3.40
N ILE A 106 -0.58 -2.38 -3.03
CA ILE A 106 0.42 -3.17 -2.31
C ILE A 106 0.55 -2.59 -0.92
N THR A 107 0.05 -3.32 0.08
CA THR A 107 0.11 -2.93 1.49
C THR A 107 1.17 -3.72 2.24
N ALA A 108 2.05 -3.00 2.94
CA ALA A 108 3.16 -3.59 3.68
C ALA A 108 3.66 -2.69 4.81
N GLY A 109 4.13 -3.31 5.89
CA GLY A 109 4.91 -2.62 6.92
C GLY A 109 6.41 -2.67 6.60
N MET A 110 7.03 -1.49 6.49
CA MET A 110 8.43 -1.36 6.15
C MET A 110 9.32 -1.51 7.39
N GLY A 111 10.56 -1.98 7.17
CA GLY A 111 11.52 -2.23 8.25
C GLY A 111 11.56 -3.68 8.73
N GLY A 112 10.66 -4.53 8.24
CA GLY A 112 10.73 -5.99 8.38
C GLY A 112 11.59 -6.65 7.30
N GLY A 113 11.56 -7.99 7.25
CA GLY A 113 12.24 -8.76 6.19
C GLY A 113 11.35 -8.95 4.96
N THR A 114 10.16 -9.52 5.15
CA THR A 114 9.24 -9.87 4.06
C THR A 114 8.67 -8.64 3.36
N GLY A 115 7.97 -7.75 4.09
CA GLY A 115 7.35 -6.55 3.49
C GLY A 115 8.35 -5.68 2.74
N THR A 116 9.46 -5.31 3.40
CA THR A 116 10.53 -4.48 2.83
C THR A 116 11.17 -5.08 1.58
N GLY A 117 11.36 -6.40 1.52
CA GLY A 117 12.06 -7.08 0.42
C GLY A 117 11.15 -7.53 -0.72
N ALA A 118 9.97 -8.06 -0.39
CA ALA A 118 9.06 -8.66 -1.36
C ALA A 118 8.14 -7.63 -2.03
N ALA A 119 7.74 -6.56 -1.33
CA ALA A 119 6.81 -5.57 -1.88
C ALA A 119 7.32 -4.90 -3.17
N PRO A 120 8.62 -4.50 -3.29
CA PRO A 120 9.15 -3.97 -4.54
C PRO A 120 9.11 -4.97 -5.70
N ILE A 121 9.36 -6.25 -5.44
CA ILE A 121 9.33 -7.30 -6.47
C ILE A 121 7.90 -7.51 -7.00
N ILE A 122 6.91 -7.55 -6.09
CA ILE A 122 5.49 -7.67 -6.45
C ILE A 122 5.03 -6.42 -7.24
N ALA A 123 5.44 -5.22 -6.79
CA ALA A 123 5.14 -3.97 -7.46
C ALA A 123 5.72 -3.91 -8.88
N GLN A 124 6.97 -4.34 -9.03
CA GLN A 124 7.61 -4.39 -10.33
C GLN A 124 6.85 -5.32 -11.28
N ALA A 125 6.48 -6.52 -10.82
CA ALA A 125 5.70 -7.46 -11.63
C ALA A 125 4.35 -6.86 -12.07
N ALA A 126 3.63 -6.20 -11.16
CA ALA A 126 2.36 -5.54 -11.47
C ALA A 126 2.54 -4.41 -12.50
N ARG A 127 3.55 -3.56 -12.32
CA ARG A 127 3.85 -2.44 -13.23
C ARG A 127 4.27 -2.91 -14.62
N GLU A 128 5.09 -3.97 -14.70
CA GLU A 128 5.49 -4.59 -15.97
C GLU A 128 4.30 -5.18 -16.75
N MET A 129 3.22 -5.55 -16.07
CA MET A 129 1.96 -5.99 -16.66
C MET A 129 1.01 -4.84 -17.05
N GLY A 130 1.41 -3.57 -16.82
CA GLY A 130 0.59 -2.39 -17.13
C GLY A 130 -0.52 -2.08 -16.12
N ILE A 131 -0.46 -2.71 -14.95
CA ILE A 131 -1.42 -2.52 -13.85
C ILE A 131 -1.08 -1.21 -13.13
N LEU A 132 -2.09 -0.38 -12.85
CA LEU A 132 -1.89 0.82 -12.03
C LEU A 132 -1.52 0.39 -10.60
N THR A 133 -0.27 0.60 -10.22
CA THR A 133 0.32 0.03 -9.01
C THR A 133 0.49 1.11 -7.95
N VAL A 134 -0.26 0.98 -6.86
CA VAL A 134 -0.26 1.92 -5.72
C VAL A 134 0.30 1.23 -4.49
N GLY A 135 1.44 1.70 -3.99
CA GLY A 135 1.97 1.25 -2.70
C GLY A 135 1.32 2.03 -1.56
N VAL A 136 0.84 1.34 -0.53
CA VAL A 136 0.33 1.97 0.71
C VAL A 136 1.08 1.34 1.89
N VAL A 137 2.06 2.04 2.44
CA VAL A 137 3.05 1.41 3.32
C VAL A 137 3.30 2.21 4.58
N THR A 138 3.56 1.49 5.68
CA THR A 138 3.87 2.12 6.97
C THR A 138 5.37 2.16 7.22
N LYS A 139 5.84 3.26 7.82
CA LYS A 139 7.16 3.37 8.44
C LYS A 139 7.03 3.01 9.92
N PRO A 140 8.00 2.27 10.50
CA PRO A 140 7.91 1.77 11.87
C PRO A 140 7.95 2.92 12.89
N PHE A 141 7.52 2.64 14.11
CA PHE A 141 7.68 3.58 15.22
C PHE A 141 9.16 3.71 15.61
N GLN A 142 9.56 4.87 16.17
CA GLN A 142 10.94 5.08 16.61
C GLN A 142 11.38 4.08 17.68
N PHE A 143 10.46 3.64 18.56
CA PHE A 143 10.75 2.67 19.62
C PHE A 143 11.08 1.28 19.08
N GLU A 144 10.71 0.94 17.83
CA GLU A 144 11.05 -0.35 17.23
C GLU A 144 12.53 -0.47 16.83
N GLY A 145 13.26 0.64 16.92
CA GLY A 145 14.71 0.69 16.80
C GLY A 145 15.20 1.26 15.47
N THR A 146 16.38 1.88 15.54
CA THR A 146 17.02 2.58 14.41
C THR A 146 17.31 1.66 13.23
N LYS A 147 17.62 0.38 13.49
CA LYS A 147 17.87 -0.61 12.42
C LYS A 147 16.63 -0.82 11.54
N ARG A 148 15.44 -0.99 12.14
CA ARG A 148 14.19 -1.13 11.37
C ARG A 148 13.86 0.15 10.62
N MET A 149 14.06 1.30 11.25
CA MET A 149 13.83 2.59 10.60
C MET A 149 14.71 2.78 9.35
N ARG A 150 15.99 2.41 9.42
CA ARG A 150 16.90 2.46 8.27
C ARG A 150 16.47 1.50 7.16
N GLN A 151 16.16 0.24 7.51
CA GLN A 151 15.65 -0.74 6.55
C GLN A 151 14.36 -0.26 5.88
N ALA A 152 13.47 0.40 6.63
CA ALA A 152 12.25 0.95 6.09
C ALA A 152 12.51 2.11 5.11
N ALA A 153 13.48 2.98 5.38
CA ALA A 153 13.86 4.04 4.47
C ALA A 153 14.40 3.47 3.14
N GLU A 154 15.30 2.48 3.21
CA GLU A 154 15.84 1.78 2.03
C GLU A 154 14.73 1.07 1.24
N GLY A 155 13.80 0.39 1.91
CA GLY A 155 12.67 -0.30 1.27
C GLY A 155 11.68 0.65 0.61
N VAL A 156 11.40 1.80 1.23
CA VAL A 156 10.54 2.85 0.65
C VAL A 156 11.17 3.41 -0.61
N GLU A 157 12.48 3.67 -0.62
CA GLU A 157 13.20 4.16 -1.81
C GLU A 157 13.18 3.12 -2.94
N ALA A 158 13.38 1.84 -2.61
CA ALA A 158 13.30 0.76 -3.60
C ALA A 158 11.88 0.63 -4.19
N LEU A 159 10.85 0.68 -3.33
CA LEU A 159 9.46 0.57 -3.76
C LEU A 159 9.02 1.78 -4.62
N GLN A 160 9.45 2.99 -4.26
CA GLN A 160 9.12 4.22 -5.00
C GLN A 160 9.53 4.14 -6.48
N LYS A 161 10.62 3.43 -6.81
CA LYS A 161 11.12 3.29 -8.18
C LYS A 161 10.23 2.39 -9.06
N VAL A 162 9.40 1.56 -8.44
CA VAL A 162 8.66 0.47 -9.10
C VAL A 162 7.13 0.56 -8.92
N VAL A 163 6.63 1.58 -8.22
CA VAL A 163 5.19 1.90 -8.15
C VAL A 163 4.89 3.20 -8.90
N ASP A 164 3.63 3.40 -9.27
CA ASP A 164 3.19 4.63 -9.91
C ASP A 164 2.91 5.73 -8.86
N THR A 165 2.30 5.32 -7.74
CA THR A 165 2.09 6.17 -6.56
C THR A 165 2.44 5.41 -5.29
N LEU A 166 3.14 6.06 -4.35
CA LEU A 166 3.52 5.51 -3.04
C LEU A 166 2.97 6.38 -1.91
N ILE A 167 1.92 5.92 -1.25
CA ILE A 167 1.37 6.50 -0.03
C ILE A 167 2.19 6.02 1.17
N ILE A 168 2.87 6.96 1.83
CA ILE A 168 3.73 6.65 2.99
C ILE A 168 3.03 7.09 4.27
N ILE A 169 2.83 6.15 5.17
CA ILE A 169 2.23 6.39 6.49
C ILE A 169 3.31 6.34 7.57
N PRO A 170 3.73 7.49 8.13
CA PRO A 170 4.67 7.50 9.24
C PRO A 170 3.96 7.13 10.55
N ASN A 171 4.18 5.92 11.08
CA ASN A 171 3.52 5.50 12.33
C ASN A 171 3.81 6.44 13.50
N GLN A 172 4.96 7.13 13.48
CA GLN A 172 5.28 8.14 14.49
C GLN A 172 4.22 9.25 14.60
N ASN A 173 3.55 9.60 13.50
CA ASN A 173 2.52 10.64 13.51
C ASN A 173 1.21 10.17 14.15
N LEU A 174 1.00 8.85 14.26
CA LEU A 174 -0.15 8.27 14.97
C LEU A 174 -0.13 8.61 16.47
N PHE A 175 1.04 8.86 17.05
CA PHE A 175 1.12 9.33 18.45
C PHE A 175 0.48 10.69 18.68
N ARG A 176 0.35 11.52 17.63
CA ARG A 176 -0.36 12.80 17.72
C ARG A 176 -1.87 12.62 17.79
N LEU A 177 -2.35 11.43 17.40
CA LEU A 177 -3.75 11.02 17.45
C LEU A 177 -4.05 10.13 18.68
N ALA A 178 -3.02 9.55 19.28
CA ALA A 178 -3.11 8.69 20.46
C ALA A 178 -3.08 9.48 21.78
N ASN A 179 -3.52 8.85 22.87
CA ASN A 179 -3.44 9.40 24.22
C ASN A 179 -2.46 8.59 25.10
N GLU A 180 -2.15 9.06 26.30
CA GLU A 180 -1.21 8.40 27.23
C GLU A 180 -1.61 6.98 27.65
N LYS A 181 -2.88 6.59 27.44
CA LYS A 181 -3.40 5.26 27.78
C LYS A 181 -3.35 4.30 26.60
N THR A 182 -3.00 4.77 25.40
CA THR A 182 -2.98 3.96 24.19
C THR A 182 -1.90 2.90 24.30
N THR A 183 -2.30 1.64 24.23
CA THR A 183 -1.41 0.48 24.31
C THR A 183 -0.68 0.24 22.99
N PHE A 184 0.38 -0.58 23.01
CA PHE A 184 1.08 -0.97 21.78
C PHE A 184 0.14 -1.65 20.77
N THR A 185 -0.75 -2.52 21.23
CA THR A 185 -1.71 -3.22 20.37
C THR A 185 -2.65 -2.24 19.69
N GLU A 186 -3.16 -1.26 20.43
CA GLU A 186 -4.01 -0.20 19.87
C GLU A 186 -3.24 0.66 18.87
N ALA A 187 -1.97 0.98 19.14
CA ALA A 187 -1.15 1.77 18.21
C ALA A 187 -0.93 1.06 16.86
N PHE A 188 -0.73 -0.27 16.85
CA PHE A 188 -0.65 -1.05 15.60
C PHE A 188 -2.02 -1.15 14.92
N ALA A 189 -3.11 -1.31 15.67
CA ALA A 189 -4.46 -1.28 15.11
C ALA A 189 -4.80 0.08 14.48
N MET A 190 -4.30 1.19 15.03
CA MET A 190 -4.40 2.51 14.40
C MET A 190 -3.63 2.56 13.07
N ALA A 191 -2.46 1.94 12.99
CA ALA A 191 -1.71 1.87 11.73
C ALA A 191 -2.46 1.04 10.68
N ASP A 192 -3.06 -0.09 11.08
CA ASP A 192 -3.89 -0.93 10.20
C ASP A 192 -5.16 -0.18 9.74
N ASP A 193 -5.75 0.67 10.60
CA ASP A 193 -6.87 1.53 10.23
C ASP A 193 -6.46 2.58 9.19
N VAL A 194 -5.31 3.21 9.35
CA VAL A 194 -4.81 4.19 8.38
C VAL A 194 -4.48 3.53 7.04
N LEU A 195 -3.94 2.30 7.04
CA LEU A 195 -3.77 1.52 5.81
C LEU A 195 -5.11 1.21 5.13
N TYR A 196 -6.13 0.84 5.91
CA TYR A 196 -7.50 0.65 5.42
C TYR A 196 -8.06 1.94 4.81
N GLN A 197 -7.93 3.08 5.49
CA GLN A 197 -8.36 4.37 4.98
C GLN A 197 -7.62 4.70 3.67
N GLY A 198 -6.30 4.43 3.61
CA GLY A 198 -5.45 4.55 2.43
C GLY A 198 -6.01 3.90 1.17
N VAL A 199 -6.43 2.64 1.31
CA VAL A 199 -7.02 1.88 0.20
C VAL A 199 -8.45 2.35 -0.06
N LYS A 200 -9.29 2.41 0.99
CA LYS A 200 -10.71 2.78 0.91
C LYS A 200 -10.93 4.14 0.24
N GLY A 201 -10.12 5.13 0.59
CA GLY A 201 -10.24 6.50 0.09
C GLY A 201 -10.21 6.58 -1.43
N VAL A 202 -9.47 5.68 -2.08
CA VAL A 202 -9.36 5.58 -3.53
C VAL A 202 -10.38 4.59 -4.11
N THR A 203 -10.56 3.42 -3.49
CA THR A 203 -11.44 2.37 -4.04
C THR A 203 -12.92 2.75 -4.01
N ASP A 204 -13.37 3.46 -2.98
CA ASP A 204 -14.77 3.85 -2.83
C ASP A 204 -15.27 4.69 -4.00
N LEU A 205 -14.42 5.58 -4.52
CA LEU A 205 -14.72 6.47 -5.64
C LEU A 205 -15.03 5.74 -6.95
N MET A 206 -14.60 4.48 -7.05
CA MET A 206 -14.71 3.68 -8.26
C MET A 206 -15.74 2.55 -8.13
N VAL A 207 -15.87 1.99 -6.92
CA VAL A 207 -16.70 0.80 -6.68
C VAL A 207 -18.11 1.20 -6.24
N ARG A 208 -18.22 2.19 -5.35
CA ARG A 208 -19.49 2.52 -4.71
C ARG A 208 -20.25 3.59 -5.49
N PRO A 209 -21.59 3.51 -5.54
CA PRO A 209 -22.39 4.59 -6.10
C PRO A 209 -22.23 5.88 -5.29
N GLY A 210 -22.02 6.97 -6.01
CA GLY A 210 -21.94 8.34 -5.51
C GLY A 210 -22.74 9.31 -6.36
N LEU A 211 -22.84 10.56 -5.90
CA LEU A 211 -23.44 11.64 -6.68
C LEU A 211 -22.55 12.03 -7.87
N ILE A 212 -21.24 11.93 -7.67
CA ILE A 212 -20.19 12.11 -8.67
C ILE A 212 -19.30 10.87 -8.62
N ASN A 213 -19.61 9.89 -9.45
CA ASN A 213 -18.74 8.74 -9.68
C ASN A 213 -17.56 9.17 -10.54
N LEU A 214 -16.37 8.67 -10.21
CA LEU A 214 -15.18 8.85 -11.02
C LEU A 214 -14.96 7.59 -11.85
N ASP A 215 -14.51 7.77 -13.09
CA ASP A 215 -14.09 6.64 -13.89
C ASP A 215 -12.63 6.24 -13.56
N PHE A 216 -12.21 5.07 -14.03
CA PHE A 216 -10.83 4.62 -13.80
C PHE A 216 -9.79 5.47 -14.52
N ALA A 217 -10.15 6.13 -15.62
CA ALA A 217 -9.23 6.95 -16.39
C ALA A 217 -8.89 8.26 -15.64
N ASP A 218 -9.87 8.85 -14.95
CA ASP A 218 -9.72 9.99 -14.06
C ASP A 218 -8.75 9.67 -12.92
N VAL A 219 -9.00 8.57 -12.20
CA VAL A 219 -8.11 8.12 -11.10
C VAL A 219 -6.72 7.82 -11.62
N ARG A 220 -6.61 7.13 -12.76
CA ARG A 220 -5.31 6.85 -13.40
C ARG A 220 -4.59 8.14 -13.76
N ALA A 221 -5.25 9.14 -14.33
CA ALA A 221 -4.62 10.40 -14.74
C ALA A 221 -3.98 11.18 -13.58
N VAL A 222 -4.49 11.03 -12.35
CA VAL A 222 -3.92 11.67 -11.15
C VAL A 222 -2.93 10.80 -10.39
N MET A 223 -2.95 9.47 -10.55
CA MET A 223 -2.08 8.57 -9.80
C MET A 223 -0.95 7.95 -10.64
N ASP A 224 -0.94 8.19 -11.94
CA ASP A 224 0.06 7.62 -12.84
C ASP A 224 1.41 8.35 -12.75
N GLU A 225 2.48 7.60 -12.46
CA GLU A 225 3.87 8.08 -12.36
C GLU A 225 4.09 9.30 -11.44
N MET A 226 3.27 9.46 -10.40
CA MET A 226 3.34 10.60 -9.48
C MET A 226 4.33 10.42 -8.33
N GLY A 227 4.85 9.21 -8.11
CA GLY A 227 5.85 8.97 -7.07
C GLY A 227 5.24 9.08 -5.66
N LYS A 228 5.76 9.93 -4.80
CA LYS A 228 5.31 9.99 -3.40
C LYS A 228 3.93 10.64 -3.27
N ALA A 229 3.16 10.10 -2.34
CA ALA A 229 1.86 10.61 -1.96
C ALA A 229 1.65 10.58 -0.44
N MET A 230 0.74 11.44 0.01
CA MET A 230 0.31 11.55 1.41
C MET A 230 -1.21 11.61 1.47
N MET A 231 -1.77 11.26 2.61
CA MET A 231 -3.21 11.19 2.80
C MET A 231 -3.64 11.83 4.11
N GLY A 232 -4.74 12.57 4.07
CA GLY A 232 -5.42 13.12 5.23
C GLY A 232 -6.91 12.79 5.20
N THR A 233 -7.48 12.46 6.36
CA THR A 233 -8.91 12.21 6.53
C THR A 233 -9.49 13.09 7.63
N GLY A 234 -10.73 13.52 7.44
CA GLY A 234 -11.45 14.35 8.40
C GLY A 234 -12.94 14.01 8.40
N GLU A 235 -13.55 14.01 9.59
CA GLU A 235 -14.97 13.73 9.78
C GLU A 235 -15.62 14.82 10.63
N ALA A 236 -16.82 15.24 10.26
CA ALA A 236 -17.61 16.18 11.05
C ALA A 236 -19.12 15.99 10.82
N SER A 237 -19.91 16.54 11.74
CA SER A 237 -21.37 16.51 11.75
C SER A 237 -21.93 17.88 12.14
N GLY A 238 -23.23 18.10 11.91
CA GLY A 238 -23.89 19.39 12.15
C GLY A 238 -23.91 20.33 10.93
N GLU A 239 -24.29 21.59 11.14
CA GLU A 239 -24.58 22.54 10.04
C GLU A 239 -23.37 22.89 9.17
N ASN A 240 -22.17 23.01 9.76
CA ASN A 240 -20.92 23.34 9.04
C ASN A 240 -20.01 22.11 8.85
N ARG A 241 -20.60 20.92 8.77
CA ARG A 241 -19.86 19.65 8.73
C ARG A 241 -18.94 19.52 7.52
N ALA A 242 -19.31 20.05 6.36
CA ALA A 242 -18.50 19.97 5.14
C ALA A 242 -17.15 20.69 5.30
N VAL A 243 -17.20 21.98 5.66
CA VAL A 243 -16.02 22.81 5.89
C VAL A 243 -15.16 22.24 7.03
N GLN A 244 -15.79 21.84 8.14
CA GLN A 244 -15.05 21.27 9.28
C GLN A 244 -14.37 19.94 8.93
N ALA A 245 -15.02 19.07 8.15
CA ALA A 245 -14.42 17.82 7.70
C ALA A 245 -13.23 18.08 6.77
N ALA A 246 -13.35 19.04 5.84
CA ALA A 246 -12.25 19.45 4.97
C ALA A 246 -11.07 20.04 5.77
N GLU A 247 -11.33 20.92 6.74
CA GLU A 247 -10.28 21.49 7.61
C GLU A 247 -9.57 20.41 8.42
N LYS A 248 -10.31 19.43 8.97
CA LYS A 248 -9.72 18.29 9.68
C LYS A 248 -8.89 17.40 8.76
N ALA A 249 -9.30 17.20 7.51
CA ALA A 249 -8.56 16.42 6.53
C ALA A 249 -7.22 17.08 6.18
N ILE A 250 -7.23 18.41 6.00
CA ILE A 250 -6.03 19.22 5.73
C ILE A 250 -5.09 19.25 6.94
N ALA A 251 -5.63 19.42 8.15
CA ALA A 251 -4.87 19.47 9.39
C ALA A 251 -4.49 18.08 9.95
N ASN A 252 -4.75 17.00 9.20
CA ASN A 252 -4.49 15.64 9.65
C ASN A 252 -2.97 15.44 9.80
N PRO A 253 -2.47 14.90 10.93
CA PRO A 253 -1.03 14.67 11.14
C PRO A 253 -0.33 13.79 10.11
N LEU A 254 -1.09 13.02 9.32
CA LEU A 254 -0.58 12.18 8.24
C LEU A 254 -0.37 12.95 6.93
N LEU A 255 -0.85 14.19 6.85
CA LEU A 255 -0.70 15.12 5.75
C LEU A 255 0.12 16.32 6.23
N ASP A 256 1.23 16.61 5.56
CA ASP A 256 2.02 17.79 5.87
C ASP A 256 1.50 18.98 5.06
N GLU A 257 1.15 20.09 5.72
CA GLU A 257 0.66 21.31 5.07
C GLU A 257 1.64 21.85 4.02
N ILE A 258 2.95 21.69 4.24
CA ILE A 258 3.97 22.10 3.25
C ILE A 258 3.86 21.25 1.98
N SER A 259 3.50 19.97 2.13
CA SER A 259 3.41 19.02 1.02
C SER A 259 2.17 19.22 0.15
N LEU A 260 1.07 19.74 0.71
CA LEU A 260 -0.16 20.04 -0.03
C LEU A 260 0.04 21.14 -1.09
N ASN A 261 0.78 22.20 -0.74
CA ASN A 261 1.08 23.31 -1.66
C ASN A 261 1.99 22.91 -2.83
N GLY A 262 2.69 21.77 -2.75
CA GLY A 262 3.59 21.28 -3.80
C GLY A 262 3.05 20.06 -4.55
N ALA A 263 1.83 19.64 -4.27
CA ALA A 263 1.23 18.46 -4.89
C ALA A 263 0.81 18.77 -6.33
N LYS A 264 1.18 17.91 -7.28
CA LYS A 264 0.82 18.05 -8.70
C LYS A 264 -0.55 17.47 -9.02
N GLY A 265 -1.03 16.54 -8.21
CA GLY A 265 -2.34 15.92 -8.36
C GLY A 265 -2.98 15.69 -7.01
N VAL A 266 -4.27 15.99 -6.88
CA VAL A 266 -5.02 15.83 -5.63
C VAL A 266 -6.33 15.11 -5.92
N LEU A 267 -6.56 14.01 -5.20
CA LEU A 267 -7.81 13.26 -5.22
C LEU A 267 -8.59 13.59 -3.94
N ILE A 268 -9.83 14.05 -4.10
CA ILE A 268 -10.73 14.40 -3.00
C ILE A 268 -11.92 13.43 -3.06
N ASN A 269 -12.09 12.65 -2.00
CA ASN A 269 -13.27 11.79 -1.81
C ASN A 269 -14.14 12.34 -0.67
N ILE A 270 -15.38 12.66 -1.00
CA ILE A 270 -16.38 13.15 -0.03
C ILE A 270 -17.41 12.03 0.18
N THR A 271 -17.43 11.44 1.36
CA THR A 271 -18.41 10.42 1.75
C THR A 271 -19.46 11.02 2.69
N GLY A 272 -20.74 10.78 2.40
CA GLY A 272 -21.86 11.21 3.24
C GLY A 272 -23.11 10.36 3.02
N GLY A 273 -24.14 10.59 3.84
CA GLY A 273 -25.44 9.94 3.67
C GLY A 273 -26.26 10.50 2.51
N TYR A 274 -27.53 10.08 2.41
CA TYR A 274 -28.48 10.62 1.42
C TYR A 274 -28.83 12.10 1.66
N ASP A 275 -28.43 12.62 2.81
CA ASP A 275 -28.56 14.01 3.20
C ASP A 275 -27.37 14.88 2.74
N LEU A 276 -26.38 14.32 2.03
CA LEU A 276 -25.28 15.06 1.44
C LEU A 276 -25.78 15.97 0.31
N THR A 277 -25.57 17.27 0.45
CA THR A 277 -25.99 18.26 -0.54
C THR A 277 -24.86 18.65 -1.49
N LEU A 278 -25.22 19.13 -2.69
CA LEU A 278 -24.27 19.69 -3.65
C LEU A 278 -23.52 20.92 -3.08
N PHE A 279 -24.18 21.70 -2.23
CA PHE A 279 -23.58 22.89 -1.61
C PHE A 279 -22.47 22.50 -0.64
N GLU A 280 -22.71 21.51 0.22
CA GLU A 280 -21.70 20.96 1.13
C GLU A 280 -20.50 20.38 0.38
N MET A 281 -20.75 19.68 -0.72
CA MET A 281 -19.69 19.13 -1.56
C MET A 281 -18.82 20.23 -2.19
N ASP A 282 -19.44 21.30 -2.71
CA ASP A 282 -18.74 22.47 -3.27
C ASP A 282 -17.92 23.19 -2.20
N GLU A 283 -18.49 23.44 -1.01
CA GLU A 283 -17.78 24.08 0.10
C GLU A 283 -16.56 23.28 0.57
N ALA A 284 -16.69 21.95 0.71
CA ALA A 284 -15.58 21.09 1.09
C ALA A 284 -14.47 21.08 0.02
N ALA A 285 -14.85 21.00 -1.26
CA ALA A 285 -13.91 21.01 -2.37
C ALA A 285 -13.17 22.36 -2.49
N GLU A 286 -13.89 23.48 -2.42
CA GLU A 286 -13.31 24.82 -2.47
C GLU A 286 -12.32 25.03 -1.32
N LYS A 287 -12.67 24.54 -0.12
CA LYS A 287 -11.80 24.67 1.04
C LYS A 287 -10.44 23.98 0.86
N ILE A 288 -10.43 22.84 0.18
CA ILE A 288 -9.18 22.12 -0.15
C ILE A 288 -8.45 22.83 -1.29
N ARG A 289 -9.15 23.32 -2.31
CA ARG A 289 -8.56 24.08 -3.43
C ARG A 289 -7.78 25.31 -2.96
N GLU A 290 -8.26 26.01 -1.93
CA GLU A 290 -7.56 27.16 -1.30
C GLU A 290 -6.16 26.81 -0.76
N LYS A 291 -5.88 25.53 -0.49
CA LYS A 291 -4.67 25.03 0.18
C LYS A 291 -3.77 24.19 -0.72
N VAL A 292 -4.14 24.03 -1.98
CA VAL A 292 -3.43 23.22 -2.98
C VAL A 292 -2.80 24.16 -4.00
N ASP A 293 -1.76 23.68 -4.71
CA ASP A 293 -1.18 24.41 -5.83
C ASP A 293 -2.26 24.76 -6.88
N PRO A 294 -2.35 26.02 -7.37
CA PRO A 294 -3.33 26.43 -8.38
C PRO A 294 -3.23 25.66 -9.70
N ASP A 295 -2.05 25.12 -10.03
CA ASP A 295 -1.80 24.35 -11.24
C ASP A 295 -1.95 22.83 -11.00
N ALA A 296 -2.33 22.40 -9.80
CA ALA A 296 -2.56 20.99 -9.50
C ALA A 296 -3.79 20.43 -10.24
N ASN A 297 -3.68 19.20 -10.70
CA ASN A 297 -4.83 18.46 -11.23
C ASN A 297 -5.69 17.95 -10.08
N ILE A 298 -6.85 18.56 -9.85
CA ILE A 298 -7.76 18.22 -8.74
C ILE A 298 -8.96 17.44 -9.26
N ILE A 299 -9.13 16.22 -8.75
CA ILE A 299 -10.28 15.37 -9.03
C ILE A 299 -11.12 15.26 -7.76
N VAL A 300 -12.41 15.55 -7.90
CA VAL A 300 -13.39 15.49 -6.80
C VAL A 300 -14.41 14.42 -7.12
N GLY A 301 -14.55 13.46 -6.23
CA GLY A 301 -15.61 12.47 -6.27
C GLY A 301 -16.40 12.44 -4.96
N SER A 302 -17.59 11.85 -5.03
CA SER A 302 -18.40 11.63 -3.85
C SER A 302 -18.83 10.18 -3.76
N THR A 303 -19.04 9.70 -2.55
CA THR A 303 -19.53 8.35 -2.26
C THR A 303 -20.72 8.44 -1.32
N LEU A 304 -21.79 7.70 -1.60
CA LEU A 304 -22.93 7.62 -0.69
C LEU A 304 -22.77 6.44 0.27
N ASP A 305 -22.81 6.72 1.57
CA ASP A 305 -22.79 5.72 2.64
C ASP A 305 -23.99 5.97 3.58
N PRO A 306 -25.04 5.13 3.52
CA PRO A 306 -26.23 5.29 4.37
C PRO A 306 -25.93 5.27 5.87
N SER A 307 -24.82 4.66 6.29
CA SER A 307 -24.42 4.63 7.70
C SER A 307 -23.89 5.98 8.22
N MET A 308 -23.64 6.93 7.31
CA MET A 308 -23.08 8.25 7.59
C MET A 308 -24.12 9.38 7.56
N GLU A 309 -25.42 9.09 7.66
CA GLU A 309 -26.45 10.13 7.73
C GLU A 309 -26.18 11.10 8.89
N GLY A 310 -26.20 12.41 8.60
CA GLY A 310 -25.82 13.45 9.57
C GLY A 310 -24.31 13.73 9.66
N THR A 311 -23.45 12.95 9.01
CA THR A 311 -21.98 13.07 9.06
C THR A 311 -21.36 13.14 7.65
N ILE A 312 -20.30 13.93 7.48
CA ILE A 312 -19.49 13.96 6.26
C ILE A 312 -18.07 13.55 6.61
N ARG A 313 -17.49 12.67 5.77
CA ARG A 313 -16.07 12.32 5.76
C ARG A 313 -15.43 12.88 4.49
N VAL A 314 -14.34 13.60 4.64
CA VAL A 314 -13.50 14.09 3.53
C VAL A 314 -12.16 13.39 3.61
N SER A 315 -11.75 12.76 2.51
CA SER A 315 -10.44 12.13 2.36
C SER A 315 -9.69 12.81 1.23
N VAL A 316 -8.45 13.22 1.49
CA VAL A 316 -7.59 13.90 0.53
C VAL A 316 -6.35 13.06 0.33
N VAL A 317 -6.05 12.72 -0.93
CA VAL A 317 -4.81 12.07 -1.33
C VAL A 317 -4.04 13.03 -2.24
N ALA A 318 -2.92 13.53 -1.73
CA ALA A 318 -2.03 14.44 -2.45
C ALA A 318 -0.88 13.63 -3.06
N THR A 319 -0.64 13.78 -4.36
CA THR A 319 0.33 13.02 -5.15
C THR A 319 1.31 13.97 -5.85
N GLY A 320 2.49 13.48 -6.23
CA GLY A 320 3.50 14.32 -6.89
C GLY A 320 4.31 15.19 -5.91
N ILE A 321 4.29 14.84 -4.63
CA ILE A 321 5.01 15.53 -3.57
C ILE A 321 6.52 15.21 -3.71
N ASP A 322 7.38 16.22 -3.57
CA ASP A 322 8.84 16.11 -3.75
C ASP A 322 9.29 15.65 -5.15
N ALA A 323 8.54 15.97 -6.21
CA ALA A 323 9.00 15.82 -7.59
C ALA A 323 10.10 16.86 -7.96
N SER A 324 11.15 16.96 -7.13
CA SER A 324 12.40 17.59 -7.52
C SER A 324 13.07 16.74 -8.61
N ALA A 325 13.67 17.39 -9.60
CA ALA A 325 14.03 16.87 -10.92
C ALA A 325 15.07 15.71 -10.98
N ALA A 326 15.31 14.99 -9.89
CA ALA A 326 16.33 13.94 -9.80
C ALA A 326 15.81 12.50 -9.74
N GLU A 327 14.52 12.25 -9.48
CA GLU A 327 14.00 10.88 -9.26
C GLU A 327 12.62 10.67 -9.90
N LEU A 328 12.48 10.93 -11.20
CA LEU A 328 11.33 10.43 -11.94
C LEU A 328 11.44 8.89 -12.02
N PRO A 329 10.36 8.13 -11.71
CA PRO A 329 10.32 6.69 -11.94
C PRO A 329 10.75 6.37 -13.37
N ALA A 330 11.46 5.26 -13.58
CA ALA A 330 11.85 4.86 -14.93
C ALA A 330 10.59 4.78 -15.81
N PRO A 331 10.60 5.36 -17.02
CA PRO A 331 9.41 5.47 -17.85
C PRO A 331 8.83 4.09 -18.14
N ARG A 332 7.50 3.94 -18.03
CA ARG A 332 6.80 2.71 -18.37
C ARG A 332 7.16 2.25 -19.79
N ARG A 333 7.58 1.00 -19.91
CA ARG A 333 7.78 0.34 -21.21
C ARG A 333 6.42 0.25 -21.91
N GLY A 334 6.32 0.80 -23.12
CA GLY A 334 5.06 0.76 -23.86
C GLY A 334 4.64 -0.68 -24.16
N MET A 335 3.35 -1.00 -23.99
CA MET A 335 2.73 -2.31 -24.25
C MET A 335 3.01 -2.91 -25.66
N LYS A 336 3.59 -2.12 -26.58
CA LYS A 336 3.91 -2.52 -27.95
C LYS A 336 5.36 -3.00 -28.14
N GLU A 337 6.21 -2.94 -27.12
CA GLU A 337 7.61 -3.36 -27.23
C GLU A 337 7.80 -4.82 -26.76
N PRO A 338 8.54 -5.65 -27.53
CA PRO A 338 8.79 -7.04 -27.16
C PRO A 338 9.63 -7.13 -25.90
N LEU A 339 9.26 -8.05 -24.99
CA LEU A 339 9.99 -8.32 -23.74
C LEU A 339 11.39 -8.84 -24.06
N THR A 340 12.40 -8.02 -23.80
CA THR A 340 13.80 -8.45 -23.88
C THR A 340 14.18 -9.15 -22.58
N GLN A 341 14.56 -10.43 -22.68
CA GLN A 341 14.96 -11.32 -21.57
C GLN A 341 16.25 -10.92 -20.81
N ASN A 342 16.72 -9.67 -20.91
CA ASN A 342 17.86 -9.20 -20.15
C ASN A 342 17.75 -7.68 -19.96
N PRO A 343 17.62 -7.16 -18.74
CA PRO A 343 18.01 -5.79 -18.49
C PRO A 343 19.52 -5.71 -18.74
N ALA A 344 19.94 -4.88 -19.70
CA ALA A 344 21.34 -4.53 -19.83
C ALA A 344 21.74 -3.81 -18.53
N VAL A 345 22.37 -4.55 -17.62
CA VAL A 345 23.10 -3.95 -16.50
C VAL A 345 24.14 -3.05 -17.15
N ALA A 346 23.91 -1.74 -17.10
CA ALA A 346 24.90 -0.76 -17.48
C ALA A 346 26.08 -0.96 -16.53
N HIS A 347 27.09 -1.70 -16.99
CA HIS A 347 28.40 -1.73 -16.36
C HIS A 347 28.92 -0.31 -16.40
N LYS A 348 28.73 0.43 -15.30
CA LYS A 348 29.50 1.62 -15.03
C LYS A 348 30.95 1.12 -14.93
N ALA A 349 31.73 1.36 -15.98
CA ALA A 349 33.15 1.07 -16.00
C ALA A 349 33.76 1.85 -14.82
N VAL A 350 34.09 1.12 -13.75
CA VAL A 350 34.93 1.64 -12.69
C VAL A 350 36.33 1.60 -13.28
N GLU A 351 36.84 2.77 -13.65
CA GLU A 351 38.23 2.95 -14.04
C GLU A 351 39.08 2.64 -12.80
N GLU A 352 39.73 1.48 -12.82
CA GLU A 352 40.55 0.98 -11.73
C GLU A 352 41.89 1.75 -11.73
N ASP A 353 41.99 2.76 -10.87
CA ASP A 353 43.20 3.57 -10.69
C ASP A 353 44.26 2.73 -9.96
N LEU A 354 45.11 2.05 -10.74
CA LEU A 354 46.24 1.26 -10.26
C LEU A 354 47.34 2.19 -9.72
N PRO A 355 47.75 2.09 -8.44
CA PRO A 355 48.87 2.88 -7.94
C PRO A 355 50.20 2.44 -8.58
N PRO A 356 51.14 3.38 -8.82
CA PRO A 356 52.39 3.08 -9.53
C PRO A 356 53.33 2.17 -8.72
N PRO A 357 54.19 1.38 -9.39
CA PRO A 357 55.06 0.42 -8.72
C PRO A 357 56.14 1.12 -7.88
N ARG A 358 56.17 0.79 -6.59
CA ARG A 358 57.25 1.19 -5.66
C ARG A 358 58.57 0.54 -6.09
N ARG A 359 59.58 1.36 -6.34
CA ARG A 359 60.98 0.93 -6.50
C ARG A 359 61.49 0.31 -5.19
N VAL A 360 61.98 -0.91 -5.27
CA VAL A 360 62.74 -1.58 -4.19
C VAL A 360 64.15 -0.97 -4.11
N ALA A 361 64.51 -0.46 -2.94
CA ALA A 361 65.89 -0.13 -2.58
C ALA A 361 66.55 -1.35 -1.89
N PRO A 362 67.88 -1.51 -1.99
CA PRO A 362 68.57 -2.72 -1.55
C PRO A 362 68.67 -2.83 -0.02
N ALA A 363 68.73 -4.07 0.44
CA ALA A 363 68.76 -4.49 1.83
C ALA A 363 70.01 -4.01 2.58
N VAL A 364 69.79 -3.43 3.76
CA VAL A 364 70.82 -3.26 4.79
C VAL A 364 70.75 -4.45 5.75
N GLU A 365 71.94 -5.00 5.99
CA GLU A 365 72.29 -6.17 6.79
C GLU A 365 71.93 -5.97 8.28
N ALA A 366 71.18 -6.90 8.86
CA ALA A 366 70.76 -6.87 10.26
C ALA A 366 71.76 -7.61 11.16
N ALA A 367 72.27 -6.92 12.17
CA ALA A 367 73.05 -7.48 13.28
C ALA A 367 72.17 -8.36 14.21
N PRO A 368 72.75 -9.31 14.98
CA PRO A 368 71.99 -10.33 15.68
C PRO A 368 71.36 -9.77 16.97
N VAL A 369 70.04 -9.93 17.12
CA VAL A 369 69.31 -9.59 18.35
C VAL A 369 69.13 -10.86 19.18
N ALA A 370 69.54 -10.78 20.45
CA ALA A 370 69.50 -11.87 21.41
C ALA A 370 68.06 -12.36 21.70
N ARG A 371 67.93 -13.67 21.87
CA ARG A 371 66.70 -14.38 22.26
C ARG A 371 66.32 -14.00 23.70
N VAL A 372 65.21 -13.30 23.89
CA VAL A 372 64.57 -13.11 25.20
C VAL A 372 63.33 -14.01 25.26
N GLN A 373 63.29 -14.89 26.26
CA GLN A 373 62.13 -15.73 26.56
C GLN A 373 60.99 -14.88 27.14
N PRO A 374 59.72 -15.08 26.76
CA PRO A 374 58.62 -14.42 27.43
C PRO A 374 58.37 -15.07 28.80
N ALA A 375 58.69 -14.33 29.87
CA ALA A 375 58.20 -14.61 31.21
C ALA A 375 56.74 -14.14 31.31
N VAL A 376 55.86 -15.04 31.72
CA VAL A 376 54.46 -14.77 32.06
C VAL A 376 54.42 -13.94 33.35
N PRO A 377 53.80 -12.75 33.38
CA PRO A 377 53.51 -12.07 34.63
C PRO A 377 52.21 -12.63 35.22
N ALA A 378 52.30 -13.21 36.42
CA ALA A 378 51.16 -13.49 37.26
C ALA A 378 50.62 -12.15 37.82
N ALA A 379 49.52 -11.67 37.27
CA ALA A 379 48.77 -10.56 37.84
C ALA A 379 48.02 -11.06 39.08
N ARG A 380 48.41 -10.54 40.25
CA ARG A 380 47.60 -10.56 41.48
C ARG A 380 46.44 -9.58 41.26
N TYR A 381 45.21 -10.06 41.42
CA TYR A 381 44.05 -9.20 41.57
C TYR A 381 43.98 -8.78 43.04
N GLU A 382 44.11 -7.49 43.29
CA GLU A 382 43.71 -6.87 44.56
C GLU A 382 42.18 -6.71 44.52
N GLU A 383 41.52 -7.30 45.53
CA GLU A 383 40.09 -7.12 45.81
C GLU A 383 39.89 -5.73 46.45
N GLU A 384 39.34 -4.79 45.69
CA GLU A 384 38.72 -3.58 46.23
C GLU A 384 37.22 -3.57 45.92
N ASP A 385 36.45 -3.20 46.95
CA ASP A 385 35.00 -3.30 47.12
C ASP A 385 34.15 -2.72 45.98
N MET A 386 33.28 -3.55 45.40
CA MET A 386 32.03 -3.10 44.77
C MET A 386 30.83 -3.55 45.62
N PRO A 387 29.89 -2.64 45.98
CA PRO A 387 28.71 -3.02 46.75
C PRO A 387 27.74 -3.87 45.92
N ARG A 388 27.16 -4.89 46.56
CA ARG A 388 26.26 -5.88 45.96
C ARG A 388 24.86 -5.27 45.67
N PRO A 389 24.15 -5.74 44.63
CA PRO A 389 22.77 -5.33 44.38
C PRO A 389 21.85 -5.74 45.53
N ALA A 390 21.15 -4.74 46.08
CA ALA A 390 20.20 -4.90 47.18
C ALA A 390 18.82 -5.31 46.64
N TYR A 391 18.66 -6.56 46.21
CA TYR A 391 17.38 -7.28 46.25
C TYR A 391 17.59 -8.75 45.91
N GLN A 392 17.25 -9.63 46.85
CA GLN A 392 17.18 -11.09 46.64
C GLN A 392 15.82 -11.55 47.18
N PRO A 393 14.92 -12.08 46.33
CA PRO A 393 13.65 -12.60 46.81
C PRO A 393 13.90 -13.94 47.53
N ASP A 394 13.54 -13.99 48.80
CA ASP A 394 13.59 -15.20 49.62
C ASP A 394 12.37 -16.08 49.32
N LEU A 395 12.61 -17.29 48.79
CA LEU A 395 11.56 -18.28 48.45
C LEU A 395 11.24 -19.25 49.60
N ARG A 396 11.59 -18.93 50.86
CA ARG A 396 11.37 -19.83 52.01
C ARG A 396 10.23 -19.46 52.96
N GLN A 397 9.30 -18.58 52.56
CA GLN A 397 8.05 -18.37 53.29
C GLN A 397 6.83 -18.54 52.37
N ALA A 398 6.62 -19.77 51.91
CA ALA A 398 5.37 -20.19 51.28
C ALA A 398 4.77 -21.35 52.09
N ALA A 399 4.31 -21.06 53.31
CA ALA A 399 3.41 -21.95 54.06
C ALA A 399 2.80 -21.22 55.27
N ALA A 400 1.71 -20.47 55.06
CA ALA A 400 0.69 -20.21 56.10
C ALA A 400 -0.64 -19.81 55.42
N PRO A 401 -1.79 -20.36 55.86
CA PRO A 401 -3.10 -20.06 55.24
C PRO A 401 -3.61 -18.69 55.70
N ALA A 402 -3.98 -17.85 54.73
CA ALA A 402 -4.65 -16.57 54.99
C ALA A 402 -6.14 -16.77 55.31
N ALA A 403 -6.61 -16.15 56.39
CA ALA A 403 -8.02 -16.02 56.73
C ALA A 403 -8.75 -15.10 55.72
N PRO A 404 -10.07 -15.29 55.49
CA PRO A 404 -10.79 -14.53 54.46
C PRO A 404 -10.99 -13.08 54.89
N ALA A 405 -10.41 -12.16 54.11
CA ALA A 405 -10.68 -10.73 54.19
C ALA A 405 -12.09 -10.45 53.61
N ARG A 406 -12.83 -9.60 54.32
CA ARG A 406 -14.19 -9.18 53.98
C ARG A 406 -14.18 -8.22 52.79
N ASP A 407 -15.10 -8.48 51.87
CA ASP A 407 -15.46 -7.70 50.70
C ASP A 407 -16.01 -6.30 51.09
N PRO A 408 -15.47 -5.17 50.59
CA PRO A 408 -15.99 -3.83 50.90
C PRO A 408 -17.14 -3.39 49.98
N LEU A 409 -17.74 -4.27 49.17
CA LEU A 409 -18.86 -3.94 48.26
C LEU A 409 -20.23 -4.44 48.73
N ASN A 410 -20.49 -4.46 50.04
CA ASN A 410 -21.85 -4.63 50.56
C ASN A 410 -22.13 -3.60 51.67
N GLY A 411 -22.50 -2.39 51.24
CA GLY A 411 -23.03 -1.32 52.08
C GLY A 411 -24.51 -1.10 51.79
N ASP A 412 -25.33 -1.21 52.84
CA ASP A 412 -26.76 -0.93 52.97
C ASP A 412 -27.49 -0.20 51.82
N ALA A 413 -28.42 -0.91 51.19
CA ALA A 413 -29.49 -0.36 50.36
C ALA A 413 -30.66 0.17 51.22
N GLY A 414 -30.42 1.19 52.06
CA GLY A 414 -31.43 1.69 53.01
C GLY A 414 -31.54 3.20 53.21
N GLY A 415 -30.74 4.04 52.55
CA GLY A 415 -30.60 5.45 52.98
C GLY A 415 -30.41 6.53 51.92
N PHE A 416 -30.70 6.26 50.64
CA PHE A 416 -30.55 7.29 49.60
C PHE A 416 -31.90 7.99 49.29
N VAL A 417 -32.03 9.24 49.72
CA VAL A 417 -33.15 10.14 49.38
C VAL A 417 -32.66 11.11 48.29
N ALA A 418 -33.25 11.04 47.11
CA ALA A 418 -32.92 11.93 46.00
C ALA A 418 -33.44 13.37 46.25
N PRO A 419 -32.66 14.43 45.92
CA PRO A 419 -33.15 15.80 46.04
C PRO A 419 -34.24 16.09 45.00
N SER A 420 -35.42 16.49 45.50
CA SER A 420 -36.58 16.87 44.69
C SER A 420 -36.27 18.04 43.76
N ARG A 421 -36.58 17.84 42.49
CA ARG A 421 -36.50 18.80 41.39
C ARG A 421 -37.48 19.96 41.65
N GLY A 422 -36.93 21.17 41.81
CA GLY A 422 -37.72 22.40 41.82
C GLY A 422 -38.44 22.60 40.49
N GLN A 423 -39.71 22.95 40.59
CA GLN A 423 -40.64 23.27 39.50
C GLN A 423 -40.07 24.34 38.56
N GLN A 424 -40.18 24.14 37.24
CA GLN A 424 -40.57 25.20 36.29
C GLN A 424 -40.80 24.72 34.84
N ALA A 425 -42.00 25.09 34.35
CA ALA A 425 -42.50 25.35 32.99
C ALA A 425 -42.57 24.21 31.93
N PRO A 426 -43.72 24.07 31.22
CA PRO A 426 -43.85 23.18 30.08
C PRO A 426 -43.15 23.74 28.82
N ALA A 427 -42.54 22.85 28.05
CA ALA A 427 -41.92 23.13 26.77
C ALA A 427 -42.98 23.46 25.70
N GLY A 428 -42.72 24.50 24.88
CA GLY A 428 -43.51 24.71 23.66
C GLY A 428 -43.70 26.15 23.16
N THR A 429 -43.27 27.19 23.88
CA THR A 429 -43.40 28.58 23.40
C THR A 429 -42.03 29.27 23.32
N PRO A 430 -41.63 29.80 22.14
CA PRO A 430 -40.40 30.57 22.03
C PRO A 430 -40.52 31.86 22.85
N SER A 431 -39.44 32.21 23.57
CA SER A 431 -39.41 33.42 24.40
C SER A 431 -39.47 34.68 23.55
N ASP A 432 -40.02 35.77 24.11
CA ASP A 432 -40.21 37.06 23.42
C ASP A 432 -38.89 37.64 22.84
N ALA A 433 -37.76 37.29 23.44
CA ALA A 433 -36.43 37.66 22.96
C ALA A 433 -36.06 37.00 21.62
N VAL A 434 -36.59 35.80 21.34
CA VAL A 434 -36.38 35.07 20.07
C VAL A 434 -37.25 35.68 18.97
N MET A 435 -38.49 36.05 19.30
CA MET A 435 -39.41 36.70 18.35
C MET A 435 -38.92 38.09 17.91
N GLN A 436 -38.30 38.87 18.81
CA GLN A 436 -37.73 40.18 18.47
C GLN A 436 -36.50 40.08 17.55
N ARG A 437 -35.68 39.03 17.70
CA ARG A 437 -34.52 38.79 16.82
C ARG A 437 -34.95 38.37 15.42
N LEU A 438 -36.02 37.60 15.31
CA LEU A 438 -36.60 37.21 14.01
C LEU A 438 -37.20 38.42 13.28
N ALA A 439 -37.93 39.30 14.00
CA ALA A 439 -38.49 40.51 13.41
C ALA A 439 -37.41 41.49 12.90
N ALA A 440 -36.27 41.58 13.59
CA ALA A 440 -35.14 42.41 13.17
C ALA A 440 -34.40 41.84 11.94
N ALA A 441 -34.40 40.53 11.75
CA ALA A 441 -33.78 39.87 10.60
C ALA A 441 -34.61 40.04 9.31
N VAL A 442 -35.94 40.08 9.43
CA VAL A 442 -36.85 40.27 8.28
C VAL A 442 -36.82 41.71 7.74
N GLN A 443 -36.43 42.70 8.55
CA GLN A 443 -36.41 44.11 8.14
C GLN A 443 -35.09 44.58 7.48
N LYS A 444 -34.06 43.72 7.38
CA LYS A 444 -32.77 44.07 6.75
C LYS A 444 -32.48 43.18 5.54
N ALA A 445 -33.09 43.50 4.41
CA ALA A 445 -32.62 43.11 3.09
C ALA A 445 -32.89 44.25 2.08
N PRO A 446 -31.88 44.75 1.34
CA PRO A 446 -32.09 45.43 0.08
C PRO A 446 -31.62 44.59 -1.11
N GLU A 447 -32.61 44.27 -1.96
CA GLU A 447 -32.60 44.29 -3.43
C GLU A 447 -31.25 44.25 -4.17
N ARG A 448 -30.97 43.12 -4.83
CA ARG A 448 -30.18 43.06 -6.08
C ARG A 448 -30.84 42.08 -7.07
N GLN A 449 -31.87 42.56 -7.75
CA GLN A 449 -32.29 42.07 -9.06
C GLN A 449 -32.38 43.27 -10.00
N ALA A 450 -31.28 43.59 -10.67
CA ALA A 450 -31.25 44.44 -11.87
C ALA A 450 -29.85 44.39 -12.51
N ALA A 451 -29.53 43.31 -13.22
CA ALA A 451 -28.45 43.28 -14.22
C ALA A 451 -28.53 42.02 -15.10
N ALA A 452 -29.63 41.85 -15.81
CA ALA A 452 -29.72 40.95 -16.96
C ALA A 452 -30.47 41.69 -18.08
N ALA A 453 -29.80 42.62 -18.76
CA ALA A 453 -30.21 43.16 -20.07
C ALA A 453 -29.19 44.18 -20.59
N ALA A 454 -28.03 43.72 -21.08
CA ALA A 454 -27.22 44.46 -22.06
C ALA A 454 -26.12 43.55 -22.64
N ALA A 455 -26.33 43.05 -23.86
CA ALA A 455 -25.32 42.86 -24.92
C ALA A 455 -25.72 41.70 -25.86
N GLN A 456 -26.67 41.97 -26.75
CA GLN A 456 -26.71 41.35 -28.07
C GLN A 456 -26.03 42.31 -29.06
N GLY A 457 -25.09 41.82 -29.87
CA GLY A 457 -24.46 42.62 -30.93
C GLY A 457 -23.20 41.99 -31.54
N ARG A 458 -23.40 41.13 -32.55
CA ARG A 458 -22.41 40.53 -33.49
C ARG A 458 -21.69 41.60 -34.35
N PRO A 459 -20.57 41.34 -35.10
CA PRO A 459 -20.49 40.25 -36.10
C PRO A 459 -19.12 39.60 -36.44
N ALA A 460 -19.23 38.67 -37.40
CA ALA A 460 -18.31 37.66 -37.92
C ALA A 460 -17.05 38.16 -38.67
N GLY A 461 -16.04 37.28 -38.74
CA GLY A 461 -14.86 37.33 -39.61
C GLY A 461 -14.34 35.91 -39.89
N GLN A 462 -13.89 35.68 -41.13
CA GLN A 462 -13.77 34.40 -41.87
C GLN A 462 -12.38 33.71 -41.78
N PRO A 463 -12.20 32.51 -42.38
CA PRO A 463 -11.26 31.47 -41.92
C PRO A 463 -9.91 31.42 -42.67
N GLN A 464 -8.91 30.76 -42.07
CA GLN A 464 -7.62 30.44 -42.70
C GLN A 464 -7.37 28.91 -42.75
N PRO A 465 -6.58 28.43 -43.74
CA PRO A 465 -6.77 27.13 -44.38
C PRO A 465 -5.82 26.03 -43.93
N ALA A 466 -6.23 24.82 -44.29
CA ALA A 466 -5.55 23.54 -44.10
C ALA A 466 -4.21 23.42 -44.85
N GLU A 467 -3.29 22.65 -44.27
CA GLU A 467 -2.03 22.22 -44.91
C GLU A 467 -1.90 20.69 -44.83
N ALA A 468 -1.58 20.08 -45.97
CA ALA A 468 -1.26 18.67 -46.14
C ALA A 468 -0.14 18.56 -47.22
N PRO A 469 0.38 17.36 -47.51
CA PRO A 469 1.65 16.82 -47.03
C PRO A 469 2.78 16.93 -48.07
N ARG A 470 4.05 16.81 -47.64
CA ARG A 470 5.21 16.71 -48.55
C ARG A 470 5.86 15.33 -48.49
N GLY A 471 5.87 14.67 -49.65
CA GLY A 471 6.64 13.47 -49.96
C GLY A 471 8.09 13.75 -50.40
N PRO A 472 8.83 12.71 -50.84
CA PRO A 472 10.27 12.60 -50.60
C PRO A 472 11.15 12.67 -51.87
N GLY A 473 12.45 12.89 -51.67
CA GLY A 473 13.53 12.70 -52.65
C GLY A 473 14.83 13.28 -52.08
N ARG A 474 16.04 12.85 -52.42
CA ARG A 474 16.61 11.82 -53.32
C ARG A 474 18.11 11.71 -52.95
N MET A 475 18.71 10.56 -53.26
CA MET A 475 20.12 10.23 -53.61
C MET A 475 20.48 8.90 -52.92
N ALA A 476 20.41 7.72 -53.57
CA ALA A 476 21.32 7.19 -54.60
C ALA A 476 22.79 7.35 -54.18
N GLY A 477 23.65 6.34 -54.08
CA GLY A 477 23.69 4.93 -54.49
C GLY A 477 25.16 4.48 -54.36
N LEU A 478 25.47 3.22 -54.68
CA LEU A 478 26.79 2.53 -54.59
C LEU A 478 27.05 1.98 -53.17
N SER A 479 27.07 0.67 -52.88
CA SER A 479 27.61 -0.43 -53.66
C SER A 479 27.01 -1.77 -53.21
N ARG A 480 26.47 -2.54 -54.16
CA ARG A 480 26.40 -4.00 -54.09
C ARG A 480 27.72 -4.55 -54.63
N MET A 481 28.59 -5.08 -53.77
CA MET A 481 29.66 -5.99 -54.17
C MET A 481 30.23 -6.66 -52.91
N LEU A 482 29.67 -7.81 -52.52
CA LEU A 482 30.35 -8.92 -51.84
C LEU A 482 29.31 -9.93 -51.33
N GLU A 483 28.73 -10.64 -52.28
CA GLU A 483 28.20 -11.97 -52.07
C GLU A 483 29.16 -12.94 -52.79
N ARG A 484 29.48 -14.05 -52.12
CA ARG A 484 30.43 -15.13 -52.48
C ARG A 484 31.86 -14.95 -51.96
N ILE A 485 32.15 -15.63 -50.85
CA ILE A 485 33.13 -16.73 -50.76
C ILE A 485 32.81 -17.55 -49.49
N SER A 486 32.66 -18.86 -49.70
CA SER A 486 32.65 -20.04 -48.80
C SER A 486 33.00 -19.87 -47.30
N GLY A 487 32.45 -20.66 -46.36
CA GLY A 487 31.89 -22.00 -46.48
C GLY A 487 31.43 -22.61 -45.14
N HIS A 488 31.10 -23.90 -45.20
CA HIS A 488 30.36 -24.73 -44.24
C HIS A 488 30.89 -24.85 -42.80
N GLY A 489 29.97 -25.09 -41.87
CA GLY A 489 30.21 -25.67 -40.53
C GLY A 489 28.88 -26.00 -39.84
N GLU A 490 28.75 -27.24 -39.35
CA GLU A 490 27.53 -27.97 -39.00
C GLU A 490 26.72 -27.50 -37.77
N GLN A 491 25.46 -27.93 -37.81
CA GLN A 491 24.39 -27.78 -36.81
C GLN A 491 24.70 -28.49 -35.49
N ALA A 492 24.44 -27.80 -34.38
CA ALA A 492 24.06 -28.41 -33.10
C ALA A 492 22.94 -27.56 -32.48
N GLU A 493 21.71 -28.05 -32.59
CA GLU A 493 20.50 -27.43 -32.05
C GLU A 493 20.49 -27.56 -30.52
N LYS A 494 20.55 -26.42 -29.81
CA LYS A 494 20.18 -26.32 -28.39
C LYS A 494 18.85 -25.56 -28.33
N PRO A 495 17.84 -26.01 -27.56
CA PRO A 495 16.58 -25.30 -27.46
C PRO A 495 16.81 -23.96 -26.76
N ALA A 496 16.26 -22.89 -27.35
CA ALA A 496 16.31 -21.55 -26.77
C ALA A 496 15.45 -21.48 -25.49
N PRO A 497 15.84 -20.67 -24.48
CA PRO A 497 15.03 -20.51 -23.27
C PRO A 497 13.77 -19.71 -23.59
N SER A 498 12.60 -20.37 -23.55
CA SER A 498 11.31 -19.72 -23.74
C SER A 498 11.10 -18.59 -22.74
N THR A 499 10.61 -17.46 -23.24
CA THR A 499 10.31 -16.26 -22.47
C THR A 499 9.09 -16.47 -21.57
N ILE A 500 9.04 -15.76 -20.44
CA ILE A 500 7.91 -15.82 -19.51
C ILE A 500 6.60 -15.48 -20.24
N ALA A 501 6.63 -14.51 -21.17
CA ALA A 501 5.49 -14.19 -22.02
C ALA A 501 5.03 -15.33 -22.93
N GLU A 502 5.96 -16.10 -23.51
CA GLU A 502 5.60 -17.26 -24.33
C GLU A 502 4.92 -18.34 -23.48
N ARG A 503 5.46 -18.64 -22.28
CA ARG A 503 4.85 -19.63 -21.37
C ARG A 503 3.48 -19.18 -20.84
N VAL A 504 3.33 -17.89 -20.53
CA VAL A 504 2.04 -17.31 -20.11
C VAL A 504 1.04 -17.39 -21.27
N SER A 505 1.47 -17.10 -22.51
CA SER A 505 0.59 -17.19 -23.68
C SER A 505 0.18 -18.63 -24.01
N GLU A 506 1.06 -19.61 -23.84
CA GLU A 506 0.75 -21.05 -23.98
C GLU A 506 -0.25 -21.51 -22.91
N ARG A 507 -0.11 -21.04 -21.67
CA ARG A 507 -1.01 -21.42 -20.57
C ARG A 507 -2.38 -20.75 -20.68
N VAL A 508 -2.44 -19.50 -21.15
CA VAL A 508 -3.69 -18.80 -21.47
C VAL A 508 -4.42 -19.48 -22.63
N GLN A 509 -3.69 -19.97 -23.64
CA GLN A 509 -4.27 -20.80 -24.69
C GLN A 509 -4.78 -22.14 -24.15
N ALA A 510 -4.04 -22.80 -23.26
CA ALA A 510 -4.46 -24.05 -22.62
C ALA A 510 -5.74 -23.88 -21.77
N ARG A 511 -5.88 -22.74 -21.07
CA ARG A 511 -7.09 -22.38 -20.30
C ARG A 511 -8.30 -22.09 -21.18
N ARG A 512 -8.11 -21.52 -22.38
CA ARG A 512 -9.21 -21.29 -23.34
C ARG A 512 -9.72 -22.58 -23.98
N SER A 513 -8.92 -23.65 -23.99
CA SER A 513 -9.29 -24.95 -24.55
C SER A 513 -9.84 -25.97 -23.55
N GLY A 514 -9.77 -25.70 -22.24
CA GLY A 514 -10.23 -26.62 -21.18
C GLY A 514 -11.57 -26.19 -20.60
N GLY A 515 -12.65 -26.84 -21.03
CA GLY A 515 -13.98 -26.69 -20.43
C GLY A 515 -14.01 -27.17 -18.98
N PHE A 516 -14.87 -26.52 -18.19
CA PHE A 516 -15.19 -26.82 -16.80
C PHE A 516 -15.32 -28.32 -16.53
N ASP A 517 -14.61 -28.82 -15.52
CA ASP A 517 -15.04 -30.00 -14.78
C ASP A 517 -15.20 -29.62 -13.31
N ALA A 518 -16.46 -29.65 -12.86
CA ALA A 518 -16.85 -29.48 -11.48
C ALA A 518 -16.63 -30.82 -10.79
N GLY A 519 -15.63 -30.88 -9.89
CA GLY A 519 -15.29 -32.09 -9.18
C GLY A 519 -14.58 -31.80 -7.87
N PHE A 520 -15.27 -31.13 -6.93
CA PHE A 520 -14.83 -31.13 -5.53
C PHE A 520 -16.03 -31.13 -4.60
N ASP A 521 -16.76 -32.23 -4.60
CA ASP A 521 -17.74 -32.54 -3.57
C ASP A 521 -17.87 -34.08 -3.45
N ASP A 522 -16.92 -34.73 -2.77
CA ASP A 522 -17.16 -36.02 -2.10
C ASP A 522 -16.01 -36.41 -1.14
N LEU A 523 -16.04 -35.89 0.10
CA LEU A 523 -15.25 -36.45 1.22
C LEU A 523 -16.12 -36.67 2.46
N ALA A 524 -17.34 -37.18 2.25
CA ALA A 524 -18.22 -37.59 3.33
C ALA A 524 -18.96 -38.89 3.00
N SER A 525 -18.24 -40.02 2.95
CA SER A 525 -18.78 -41.35 3.29
C SER A 525 -17.67 -42.37 3.58
N PRO A 526 -17.76 -43.15 4.67
CA PRO A 526 -16.80 -44.19 5.01
C PRO A 526 -17.23 -45.51 4.34
N ASP A 527 -16.33 -46.11 3.55
CA ASP A 527 -16.20 -47.56 3.32
C ASP A 527 -15.54 -47.82 1.96
N ARG A 528 -14.21 -47.93 1.94
CA ARG A 528 -13.51 -48.86 1.04
C ARG A 528 -12.24 -49.37 1.70
N THR A 529 -12.35 -50.59 2.21
CA THR A 529 -11.26 -51.52 2.50
C THR A 529 -10.52 -51.88 1.21
N GLY A 530 -9.19 -51.87 1.25
CA GLY A 530 -8.35 -52.28 0.13
C GLY A 530 -6.89 -51.86 0.29
N ASP A 531 -6.10 -52.75 0.89
CA ASP A 531 -4.67 -52.64 1.15
C ASP A 531 -3.84 -52.32 -0.10
N ASN A 532 -3.00 -51.27 -0.01
CA ASN A 532 -1.60 -51.27 -0.46
C ASN A 532 -0.96 -49.90 -0.17
N VAL A 533 -0.31 -49.76 0.98
CA VAL A 533 0.66 -48.69 1.22
C VAL A 533 2.01 -49.33 1.49
N GLU A 534 2.88 -49.32 0.48
CA GLU A 534 4.30 -49.65 0.62
C GLU A 534 4.98 -48.57 1.48
N ILE A 535 5.37 -48.95 2.69
CA ILE A 535 6.16 -48.09 3.58
C ILE A 535 7.63 -48.09 3.11
N PRO A 536 8.22 -46.93 2.80
CA PRO A 536 9.62 -46.84 2.37
C PRO A 536 10.62 -47.41 3.39
N ALA A 537 11.65 -48.10 2.88
CA ALA A 537 12.59 -48.93 3.64
C ALA A 537 13.44 -48.23 4.72
N PHE A 538 13.42 -46.89 4.81
CA PHE A 538 14.20 -46.15 5.81
C PHE A 538 13.50 -46.01 7.18
N LEU A 539 12.21 -46.35 7.29
CA LEU A 539 11.44 -46.29 8.55
C LEU A 539 11.47 -47.59 9.39
N ARG A 540 12.26 -48.61 9.00
CA ARG A 540 12.29 -49.93 9.69
C ARG A 540 13.38 -50.11 10.75
N ARG A 541 14.10 -49.07 11.19
CA ARG A 541 15.13 -49.20 12.23
C ARG A 541 15.09 -48.07 13.24
N GLN A 542 14.16 -48.16 14.19
CA GLN A 542 14.31 -47.68 15.57
C GLN A 542 13.09 -48.13 16.39
N ALA A 543 13.00 -49.42 16.66
CA ALA A 543 12.20 -50.02 17.73
C ALA A 543 12.60 -51.50 17.86
N ASN A 544 13.66 -51.75 18.61
CA ASN A 544 13.87 -52.97 19.39
C ASN A 544 14.93 -52.70 20.45
#